data_AF-A0A371F6M8-F1
#
_entry.id   AF-A0A371F6M8-F1
#
_cell.length_a   1.000
_cell.length_b   1.000
_cell.length_c   1.000
_cell.angle_alpha   90.00
_cell.angle_beta   90.00
_cell.angle_gamma   90.00
#
_symmetry.space_group_name_H-M   'P 1'
#
loop_
_entity.id
_entity.type
_entity.pdbx_description
1 polymer ?
#
loop_
_entity_poly.entity_id
_entity_poly.type
_entity_poly.pdbx_seq_one_letter_code
_entity_poly.pdbx_strand_id
1 'polypeptide(L)'
;MKVEQIFEWFDFNERMKVKLVTLEFSGYAFMWWNQVLCDIRRMLWPIVETWAKLKSDLRERFVPSYYDKDLYNKLQRLYQRSKTVEEYHKEMD
;
A
#
# COMPACT_ATOMS: atom_id res chain seq x y z
N MET A 1 2.95 -2.65 7.71
CA MET A 1 3.23 -2.28 9.12
C MET A 1 4.28 -1.18 9.28
N LYS A 2 5.45 -1.25 8.62
CA LYS A 2 6.56 -0.30 8.86
C LYS A 2 6.19 1.20 8.81
N VAL A 3 5.40 1.62 7.81
CA VAL A 3 5.01 3.05 7.66
C VAL A 3 4.08 3.51 8.80
N GLU A 4 3.12 2.68 9.21
CA GLU A 4 2.20 3.02 10.31
C GLU A 4 2.95 3.18 11.64
N GLN A 5 3.89 2.28 11.93
CA GLN A 5 4.72 2.34 13.14
C GLN A 5 5.58 3.62 13.19
N ILE A 6 6.14 4.04 12.06
CA ILE A 6 6.88 5.31 11.96
C ILE A 6 5.93 6.48 12.28
N PHE A 7 4.72 6.47 11.71
CA PHE A 7 3.76 7.55 11.94
C PHE A 7 3.27 7.63 13.38
N GLU A 8 3.08 6.50 14.04
CA GLU A 8 2.72 6.43 15.46
C GLU A 8 3.85 6.95 16.36
N TRP A 9 5.12 6.65 16.04
CA TRP A 9 6.27 7.08 16.83
C TRP A 9 6.55 8.59 16.77
N PHE A 10 6.35 9.20 15.61
CA PHE A 10 6.75 10.59 15.35
C PHE A 10 5.58 11.59 15.37
N ASP A 11 4.34 11.12 15.60
CA ASP A 11 3.11 11.92 15.67
C ASP A 11 2.99 12.98 14.54
N PHE A 12 3.23 12.53 13.30
CA PHE A 12 3.13 13.42 12.15
C PHE A 12 1.68 13.88 11.93
N ASN A 13 1.48 15.12 11.49
CA ASN A 13 0.19 15.54 10.97
C ASN A 13 -0.13 14.85 9.63
N GLU A 14 -1.41 14.75 9.30
CA GLU A 14 -1.89 14.02 8.11
C GLU A 14 -1.26 14.49 6.79
N ARG A 15 -1.11 15.82 6.61
CA ARG A 15 -0.49 16.38 5.41
C ARG A 15 0.99 16.00 5.29
N MET A 16 1.71 15.95 6.41
CA MET A 16 3.11 15.54 6.44
C MET A 16 3.25 14.04 6.13
N LYS A 17 2.35 13.19 6.65
CA LYS A 17 2.31 11.76 6.32
C LYS A 17 2.18 11.53 4.81
N VAL A 18 1.23 12.21 4.17
CA VAL A 18 1.03 12.15 2.72
C VAL A 18 2.31 12.56 1.99
N LYS A 19 2.89 13.71 2.34
CA LYS A 19 4.14 14.20 1.72
C LYS A 19 5.27 13.19 1.84
N LEU A 20 5.55 12.70 3.05
CA LEU A 20 6.64 11.77 3.31
C LEU A 20 6.49 10.48 2.50
N VAL A 21 5.30 9.88 2.47
CA VAL A 21 5.08 8.65 1.70
C VAL A 21 5.21 8.90 0.20
N THR A 22 4.70 10.01 -0.30
CA THR A 22 4.76 10.32 -1.75
C THR A 22 6.18 10.62 -2.23
N LEU A 23 7.08 11.06 -1.34
CA LEU A 23 8.51 11.25 -1.65
C LEU A 23 9.23 9.91 -1.86
N GLU A 24 8.78 8.86 -1.17
CA GLU A 24 9.34 7.50 -1.30
C GLU A 24 8.79 6.75 -2.52
N PHE A 25 7.86 7.33 -3.27
CA PHE A 25 7.36 6.71 -4.50
C PHE A 25 8.46 6.65 -5.56
N SER A 26 8.57 5.48 -6.18
CA SER A 26 9.52 5.21 -7.25
C SER A 26 8.85 4.47 -8.40
N GLY A 27 9.50 4.51 -9.58
CA GLY A 27 9.04 3.82 -10.78
C GLY A 27 7.59 4.16 -11.16
N TYR A 28 6.77 3.13 -11.32
CA TYR A 28 5.37 3.29 -11.76
C TYR A 28 4.50 4.05 -10.75
N ALA A 29 4.75 3.89 -9.44
CA ALA A 29 4.01 4.63 -8.41
C ALA A 29 4.27 6.14 -8.50
N PHE A 30 5.50 6.54 -8.77
CA PHE A 30 5.87 7.95 -8.97
C PHE A 30 5.17 8.56 -10.21
N MET A 31 5.14 7.82 -11.33
CA MET A 31 4.44 8.27 -12.54
C MET A 31 2.94 8.45 -12.31
N TRP A 32 2.31 7.49 -11.63
CA TRP A 32 0.90 7.59 -11.27
C TRP A 32 0.62 8.80 -10.36
N TRP A 33 1.45 9.05 -9.36
CA TRP A 33 1.26 10.19 -8.46
C TRP A 33 1.39 11.54 -9.18
N ASN A 34 2.33 11.66 -10.13
CA ASN A 34 2.40 12.87 -10.98
C ASN A 34 1.15 13.08 -11.81
N GLN A 35 0.53 12.01 -12.32
CA GLN A 35 -0.75 12.10 -13.02
C GLN A 35 -1.86 12.60 -12.08
N VAL A 36 -1.94 12.05 -10.87
CA VAL A 36 -2.90 12.51 -9.83
C VAL A 36 -2.70 14.00 -9.53
N LEU A 37 -1.46 14.47 -9.36
CA LEU A 37 -1.18 15.89 -9.14
C LEU A 37 -1.60 16.76 -10.33
N CYS A 38 -1.43 16.29 -11.56
CA CYS A 38 -1.92 16.97 -12.76
C CYS A 38 -3.45 17.07 -12.78
N ASP A 39 -4.14 15.99 -12.40
CA ASP A 39 -5.61 15.95 -12.38
C ASP A 39 -6.18 16.84 -11.27
N ILE A 40 -5.52 16.90 -10.10
CA ILE A 40 -5.86 17.84 -9.02
C ILE A 40 -5.72 19.30 -9.49
N ARG A 41 -4.62 19.65 -10.18
CA ARG A 41 -4.42 21.01 -10.72
C ARG A 41 -5.49 21.41 -11.75
N ARG A 42 -6.02 20.42 -12.47
CA ARG A 42 -7.11 20.60 -13.44
C ARG A 42 -8.50 20.57 -12.80
N MET A 43 -8.59 20.47 -11.48
CA MET A 43 -9.83 20.29 -10.72
C MET A 43 -10.63 19.06 -11.13
N LEU A 44 -9.98 18.06 -11.73
CA LEU A 44 -10.60 16.79 -12.11
C LEU A 44 -10.60 15.79 -10.94
N TRP A 45 -9.73 16.01 -9.95
CA TRP A 45 -9.58 15.15 -8.78
C TRP A 45 -9.52 15.97 -7.48
N PRO A 46 -10.08 15.44 -6.37
CA PRO A 46 -10.00 16.08 -5.06
C PRO A 46 -8.57 16.01 -4.49
N ILE A 47 -8.20 16.99 -3.68
CA ILE A 47 -6.90 17.02 -3.01
C ILE A 47 -6.82 15.87 -2.00
N VAL A 48 -5.75 15.08 -2.08
CA VAL A 48 -5.45 14.01 -1.12
C VAL A 48 -4.72 14.63 0.08
N GLU A 49 -5.48 14.99 1.11
CA GLU A 49 -4.92 15.66 2.31
C GLU A 49 -4.67 14.74 3.50
N THR A 50 -5.20 13.51 3.47
CA THR A 50 -5.12 12.55 4.57
C THR A 50 -4.41 11.26 4.18
N TRP A 51 -3.72 10.67 5.15
CA TRP A 51 -3.06 9.39 4.99
C TRP A 51 -4.07 8.28 4.69
N ALA A 52 -5.24 8.33 5.32
CA ALA A 52 -6.33 7.39 5.06
C ALA A 52 -6.80 7.44 3.59
N LYS A 53 -6.95 8.65 3.01
CA LYS A 53 -7.34 8.80 1.61
C LYS A 53 -6.25 8.29 0.67
N LEU A 54 -4.99 8.66 0.91
CA LEU A 54 -3.86 8.16 0.12
C LEU A 54 -3.78 6.63 0.14
N LYS A 55 -3.97 5.99 1.31
CA LYS A 55 -4.03 4.53 1.43
C LYS A 55 -5.14 3.90 0.60
N SER A 56 -6.34 4.50 0.61
CA SER A 56 -7.46 4.03 -0.19
C SER A 56 -7.13 4.06 -1.67
N ASP A 57 -6.58 5.18 -2.15
CA ASP A 57 -6.26 5.37 -3.56
C ASP A 57 -5.11 4.45 -4.01
N LEU A 58 -4.11 4.22 -3.14
CA LEU A 58 -3.07 3.23 -3.36
C LEU A 58 -3.64 1.81 -3.44
N ARG A 59 -4.56 1.44 -2.55
CA ARG A 59 -5.20 0.12 -2.58
C ARG A 59 -5.97 -0.08 -3.87
N GLU A 60 -6.79 0.89 -4.26
CA GLU A 60 -7.58 0.82 -5.50
C GLU A 60 -6.69 0.71 -6.74
N ARG A 61 -5.55 1.43 -6.76
CA ARG A 61 -4.66 1.44 -7.93
C ARG A 61 -3.79 0.20 -8.05
N PHE A 62 -3.25 -0.29 -6.92
CA PHE A 62 -2.16 -1.27 -6.92
C PHE A 62 -2.57 -2.64 -6.41
N VAL A 63 -3.74 -2.78 -5.78
CA VAL A 63 -4.26 -4.08 -5.34
C VAL A 63 -5.32 -4.55 -6.35
N PRO A 64 -5.05 -5.61 -7.13
CA PRO A 64 -6.04 -6.15 -8.05
C PRO A 64 -7.31 -6.59 -7.31
N SER A 65 -8.47 -6.47 -7.95
CA SER A 65 -9.76 -6.87 -7.36
C SER A 65 -9.83 -8.36 -6.95
N TYR A 66 -9.01 -9.21 -7.58
CA TYR A 66 -8.92 -10.64 -7.29
C TYR A 66 -7.86 -10.98 -6.23
N TYR A 67 -7.18 -10.00 -5.64
CA TYR A 67 -6.11 -10.22 -4.66
C TYR A 67 -6.57 -11.08 -3.48
N ASP A 68 -7.74 -10.79 -2.90
CA ASP A 68 -8.27 -11.54 -1.76
C ASP A 68 -8.57 -13.01 -2.13
N LYS A 69 -9.04 -13.25 -3.36
CA LYS A 69 -9.29 -14.60 -3.88
C LYS A 69 -7.98 -15.37 -4.10
N ASP A 70 -6.96 -14.70 -4.64
CA ASP A 70 -5.63 -15.30 -4.81
C ASP A 70 -5.00 -15.65 -3.46
N LEU A 71 -5.14 -14.76 -2.47
CA LEU A 71 -4.68 -14.99 -1.11
C LEU A 71 -5.38 -16.20 -0.47
N TYR A 72 -6.71 -16.29 -0.61
CA TYR A 72 -7.48 -17.44 -0.13
C TYR A 72 -7.04 -18.75 -0.80
N ASN A 73 -6.82 -18.73 -2.13
CA ASN A 73 -6.35 -19.90 -2.86
C ASN A 73 -4.94 -20.33 -2.42
N LYS A 74 -4.03 -19.37 -2.16
CA LYS A 74 -2.69 -19.65 -1.62
C LYS A 74 -2.81 -20.31 -0.25
N LEU A 75 -3.66 -19.77 0.64
CA LEU A 75 -3.88 -20.32 1.97
C LEU A 75 -4.42 -21.77 1.92
N GLN A 76 -5.39 -22.06 1.06
CA GLN A 76 -5.92 -23.42 0.89
C GLN A 76 -4.89 -24.41 0.34
N ARG A 77 -3.86 -23.93 -0.35
CA ARG A 77 -2.78 -24.74 -0.93
C ARG A 77 -1.55 -24.80 -0.04
N LEU A 78 -1.57 -24.13 1.11
CA LEU A 78 -0.46 -24.07 2.03
C LEU A 78 -0.45 -25.31 2.93
N TYR A 79 0.49 -26.21 2.70
CA TYR A 79 0.69 -27.42 3.50
C TYR A 79 2.14 -27.52 3.95
N GLN A 80 2.35 -27.79 5.24
CA GLN A 80 3.71 -27.98 5.78
C GLN A 80 4.39 -29.19 5.15
N ARG A 81 3.70 -30.33 5.03
CA ARG A 81 4.25 -31.59 4.47
C ARG A 81 5.62 -31.91 5.09
N SER A 82 6.67 -31.96 4.26
CA SER A 82 8.06 -32.22 4.65
C SER A 82 8.87 -30.95 4.91
N LYS A 83 8.28 -29.76 4.81
CA LYS A 83 8.94 -28.49 5.11
C LYS A 83 9.18 -28.36 6.61
N THR A 84 10.30 -27.76 6.95
CA THR A 84 10.52 -27.31 8.33
C THR A 84 9.48 -26.25 8.71
N VAL A 85 9.26 -26.06 10.01
CA VAL A 85 8.33 -25.04 10.52
C VAL A 85 8.70 -23.65 9.99
N GLU A 86 10.00 -23.37 9.89
CA GLU A 86 10.55 -22.09 9.45
C GLU A 86 10.29 -21.84 7.95
N GLU A 87 10.48 -22.84 7.11
CA GLU A 87 10.15 -22.78 5.67
C GLU A 87 8.64 -22.63 5.42
N TYR A 88 7.82 -23.31 6.22
CA TYR A 88 6.36 -23.19 6.14
C TYR A 88 5.88 -21.79 6.56
N HIS A 89 6.44 -21.23 7.64
CA HIS A 89 6.09 -19.90 8.11
C HIS A 89 6.46 -18.82 7.10
N LYS A 90 7.63 -18.94 6.46
CA LYS A 90 8.08 -17.96 5.45
C LYS A 90 7.17 -17.90 4.21
N GLU A 91 6.43 -18.96 3.90
CA GLU A 91 5.42 -18.93 2.82
C GLU A 91 4.09 -18.30 3.25
N MET A 92 3.85 -18.12 4.56
CA MET A 92 2.71 -17.36 5.07
C MET A 92 2.93 -15.85 5.07
N ASP A 93 4.18 -15.41 5.28
CA ASP A 93 4.59 -13.99 5.36
C ASP A 93 4.74 -13.33 3.97
#